data_AF-A0A377Z2K4-F1
#
_entry.id   AF-A0A377Z2K4-F1
#
_cell.length_a   1.000
_cell.length_b   1.000
_cell.length_c   1.000
_cell.angle_alpha   90.00
_cell.angle_beta   90.00
_cell.angle_gamma   90.00
#
_symmetry.space_group_name_H-M   'P 1'
#
loop_
_entity.id
_entity.type
_entity.pdbx_description
1 polymer ?
#
loop_
_entity_poly.entity_id
_entity_poly.type
_entity_poly.pdbx_seq_one_letter_code
_entity_poly.pdbx_strand_id
1 'polypeptide(L)'
;MQNTIHPRDLIVGLQKGLALIQLFSKTCPKLTVAQTAKMSGLTQSAARRFLLTLLHERYLQTDGRYYWLTPKTLRLGQAYVDSAQFPRMVRPIVEYIASRTEEHASVGGGG
;
A
#
# COMPACT_ATOMS: atom_id res chain seq x y z
N MET A 1 26.39 14.29 -0.03
CA MET A 1 25.89 15.19 1.02
C MET A 1 24.93 14.39 1.88
N GLN A 2 25.23 14.18 3.17
CA GLN A 2 24.28 13.55 4.10
C GLN A 2 23.33 14.64 4.59
N ASN A 3 22.06 14.54 4.20
CA ASN A 3 21.03 15.42 4.72
C ASN A 3 20.80 15.05 6.20
N THR A 4 21.10 15.95 7.14
CA THR A 4 20.77 15.75 8.55
C THR A 4 19.28 15.97 8.76
N ILE A 5 18.51 14.89 8.87
CA ILE A 5 17.05 14.95 9.11
C ILE A 5 16.80 14.87 10.62
N HIS A 6 16.12 15.88 11.19
CA HIS A 6 15.80 15.88 12.62
C HIS A 6 14.54 15.03 12.88
N PRO A 7 14.51 14.17 13.93
CA PRO A 7 13.34 13.34 14.24
C PRO A 7 11.99 14.08 14.39
N ARG A 8 12.02 15.38 14.71
CA ARG A 8 10.82 16.21 14.88
C ARG A 8 10.15 16.54 13.55
N ASP A 9 10.90 16.50 12.46
CA ASP A 9 10.42 16.79 11.10
C ASP A 9 9.82 15.53 10.44
N LEU A 10 9.97 14.37 11.07
CA LEU A 10 9.49 13.10 10.55
C LEU A 10 8.01 12.89 10.90
N ILE A 11 7.21 12.64 9.87
CA ILE A 11 5.83 12.20 10.05
C ILE A 11 5.83 10.71 10.34
N VAL A 12 5.83 10.35 11.62
CA VAL A 12 5.85 8.96 12.10
C VAL A 12 4.71 8.11 11.51
N GLY A 13 3.54 8.71 11.30
CA GLY A 13 2.40 8.05 10.67
C GLY A 13 2.71 7.56 9.25
N LEU A 14 3.40 8.38 8.45
CA LEU A 14 3.78 8.02 7.08
C LEU A 14 4.80 6.89 7.06
N GLN A 15 5.83 6.96 7.92
CA GLN A 15 6.83 5.90 8.05
C GLN A 15 6.18 4.54 8.37
N LYS A 16 5.27 4.53 9.35
CA LYS A 16 4.53 3.32 9.74
C LYS A 16 3.61 2.81 8.64
N GLY A 17 2.93 3.70 7.93
CA GLY A 17 2.07 3.34 6.80
C GLY A 17 2.84 2.65 5.67
N LEU A 18 4.01 3.18 5.30
CA LEU A 18 4.88 2.58 4.28
C LEU A 18 5.43 1.23 4.73
N ALA A 19 5.92 1.14 5.98
CA ALA A 19 6.42 -0.11 6.54
C ALA A 19 5.34 -1.20 6.60
N LEU A 20 4.08 -0.84 6.88
CA LEU A 20 2.95 -1.77 6.91
C LEU A 20 2.67 -2.43 5.57
N ILE A 21 2.77 -1.68 4.47
CA ILE A 21 2.56 -2.22 3.11
C ILE A 21 3.62 -3.30 2.80
N GLN A 22 4.84 -3.15 3.32
CA GLN A 22 5.92 -4.11 3.11
C GLN A 22 5.78 -5.41 3.92
N LEU A 23 4.84 -5.51 4.87
CA LEU A 23 4.61 -6.74 5.63
C LEU A 23 3.93 -7.83 4.81
N PHE A 24 3.23 -7.46 3.74
CA PHE A 24 2.58 -8.41 2.85
C PHE A 24 3.59 -9.01 1.90
N SER A 25 3.67 -10.34 1.88
CA SER A 25 4.69 -11.07 1.13
C SER A 25 4.12 -12.34 0.53
N LYS A 26 4.92 -13.06 -0.26
CA LYS A 26 4.53 -14.38 -0.80
C LYS A 26 4.17 -15.38 0.29
N THR A 27 4.84 -15.33 1.44
CA THR A 27 4.59 -16.23 2.59
C THR A 27 3.45 -15.72 3.48
N CYS A 28 3.21 -14.41 3.50
CA CYS A 28 2.14 -13.77 4.26
C CYS A 28 1.29 -12.85 3.35
N PRO A 29 0.51 -13.40 2.40
CA PRO A 29 -0.26 -12.59 1.46
C PRO A 29 -1.49 -11.93 2.11
N LYS A 30 -1.95 -12.48 3.25
CA LYS A 30 -3.08 -11.96 4.03
C LYS A 30 -2.70 -11.84 5.49
N LEU A 31 -3.10 -10.76 6.14
CA LEU A 31 -2.80 -10.48 7.55
C LEU A 31 -4.06 -10.09 8.33
N THR A 32 -4.16 -10.58 9.56
CA THR A 32 -5.12 -10.07 10.55
C THR A 32 -4.53 -8.88 11.31
N VAL A 33 -5.37 -8.08 11.98
CA VAL A 33 -4.94 -6.98 12.86
C VAL A 33 -3.87 -7.45 13.86
N ALA A 34 -4.05 -8.62 14.47
CA ALA A 34 -3.13 -9.16 15.47
C ALA A 34 -1.76 -9.53 14.87
N GLN A 35 -1.75 -10.17 13.68
CA GLN A 35 -0.50 -10.47 12.97
C GLN A 35 0.20 -9.18 12.54
N THR A 36 -0.54 -8.22 12.00
CA THR A 36 -0.03 -6.91 11.61
C THR A 36 0.60 -6.18 12.80
N ALA A 37 -0.08 -6.13 13.94
CA ALA A 37 0.44 -5.51 15.17
C ALA A 37 1.74 -6.17 15.63
N LYS A 38 1.76 -7.52 15.68
CA LYS A 38 2.95 -8.30 16.05
C LYS A 38 4.14 -8.02 15.13
N MET A 39 3.92 -8.01 13.81
CA MET A 39 4.98 -7.84 12.81
C MET A 39 5.48 -6.40 12.70
N SER A 40 4.61 -5.40 12.95
CA SER A 40 4.97 -3.98 12.89
C SER A 40 5.48 -3.40 14.22
N GLY A 41 5.38 -4.14 15.32
CA GLY A 41 5.65 -3.63 16.66
C GLY A 41 4.63 -2.57 17.14
N LEU A 42 3.48 -2.47 16.48
CA LEU A 42 2.41 -1.55 16.86
C LEU A 42 1.44 -2.19 17.86
N THR A 43 0.71 -1.36 18.58
CA THR A 43 -0.48 -1.82 19.30
C THR A 43 -1.56 -2.29 18.32
N GLN A 44 -2.45 -3.20 18.74
CA GLN A 44 -3.55 -3.65 17.88
C GLN A 44 -4.47 -2.50 17.45
N SER A 45 -4.71 -1.52 18.32
CA SER A 45 -5.50 -0.32 17.99
C SER A 45 -4.82 0.52 16.89
N ALA A 46 -3.51 0.76 17.00
CA ALA A 46 -2.77 1.49 15.97
C ALA A 46 -2.74 0.71 14.64
N ALA A 47 -2.43 -0.59 14.66
CA ALA A 47 -2.45 -1.43 13.47
C ALA A 47 -3.82 -1.43 12.78
N ARG A 48 -4.92 -1.56 13.54
CA ARG A 48 -6.28 -1.49 13.01
C ARG A 48 -6.55 -0.15 12.32
N ARG A 49 -6.16 0.98 12.92
CA ARG A 49 -6.35 2.30 12.31
C ARG A 49 -5.61 2.41 10.99
N PHE A 50 -4.36 1.98 10.91
CA PHE A 50 -3.61 1.99 9.65
C PHE A 50 -4.25 1.08 8.59
N LEU A 51 -4.67 -0.13 8.95
CA LEU A 51 -5.34 -1.05 8.02
C LEU A 51 -6.64 -0.45 7.49
N LEU A 52 -7.43 0.21 8.34
CA LEU A 52 -8.65 0.91 7.92
C LEU A 52 -8.36 2.10 7.01
N THR A 53 -7.32 2.88 7.29
CA THR A 53 -6.90 3.96 6.40
C THR A 53 -6.47 3.42 5.04
N LEU A 54 -5.65 2.37 4.99
CA LEU A 54 -5.22 1.76 3.73
C LEU A 54 -6.38 1.09 2.97
N LEU A 55 -7.37 0.55 3.68
CA LEU A 55 -8.61 0.04 3.12
C LEU A 55 -9.46 1.17 2.49
N HIS A 56 -9.62 2.29 3.20
CA HIS A 56 -10.30 3.49 2.70
C HIS A 56 -9.63 4.01 1.42
N GLU A 57 -8.29 4.09 1.44
CA GLU A 57 -7.49 4.48 0.29
C GLU A 57 -7.39 3.40 -0.80
N ARG A 58 -8.10 2.27 -0.67
CA ARG A 58 -8.16 1.16 -1.63
C ARG A 58 -6.81 0.48 -1.90
N TYR A 59 -5.82 0.64 -1.04
CA TYR A 59 -4.57 -0.13 -1.08
C TYR A 59 -4.77 -1.55 -0.51
N LEU A 60 -5.74 -1.70 0.38
CA LEU A 60 -6.15 -2.99 0.93
C LEU A 60 -7.57 -3.34 0.57
N GLN A 61 -7.87 -4.63 0.63
CA GLN A 61 -9.21 -5.20 0.71
C GLN A 61 -9.28 -6.13 1.93
N THR A 62 -10.49 -6.44 2.39
CA THR A 62 -10.71 -7.30 3.55
C THR A 62 -11.95 -8.20 3.39
N ASP A 63 -11.95 -9.33 4.07
CA ASP A 63 -13.13 -10.19 4.31
C ASP A 63 -13.76 -9.95 5.70
N GLY A 64 -13.31 -8.92 6.41
CA GLY A 64 -13.68 -8.60 7.79
C GLY A 64 -12.69 -9.11 8.84
N ARG A 65 -11.89 -10.13 8.52
CA ARG A 65 -10.88 -10.70 9.43
C ARG A 65 -9.46 -10.49 8.92
N TYR A 66 -9.25 -10.80 7.65
CA TYR A 66 -7.97 -10.71 6.95
C TYR A 66 -7.96 -9.51 6.02
N TYR A 67 -6.78 -8.93 5.84
CA TYR A 67 -6.50 -7.84 4.92
C TYR A 67 -5.47 -8.30 3.90
N TRP A 68 -5.53 -7.79 2.67
CA TRP A 68 -4.54 -8.07 1.62
C TRP A 68 -4.41 -6.90 0.65
N LEU A 69 -3.26 -6.80 -0.01
CA LEU A 69 -2.96 -5.74 -0.97
C LEU A 69 -3.85 -5.85 -2.22
N THR A 70 -4.24 -4.70 -2.75
CA THR A 70 -4.86 -4.58 -4.08
C THR A 70 -3.81 -4.21 -5.13
N PRO A 71 -4.13 -4.37 -6.43
CA PRO A 71 -3.26 -3.92 -7.52
C PRO A 71 -2.89 -2.42 -7.45
N LYS A 72 -3.67 -1.57 -6.75
CA LYS A 72 -3.36 -0.14 -6.55
C LYS A 72 -1.98 0.07 -5.93
N THR A 73 -1.48 -0.89 -5.16
CA THR A 73 -0.14 -0.86 -4.55
C THR A 73 0.98 -0.78 -5.59
N LEU A 74 0.77 -1.31 -6.80
CA LEU A 74 1.73 -1.22 -7.90
C LEU A 74 1.99 0.22 -8.35
N ARG A 75 1.07 1.16 -8.08
CA ARG A 75 1.26 2.58 -8.40
C ARG A 75 2.44 3.20 -7.64
N LEU A 76 2.80 2.67 -6.47
CA LEU A 76 4.00 3.09 -5.74
C LEU A 76 5.27 2.73 -6.51
N GLY A 77 5.31 1.54 -7.12
CA GLY A 77 6.40 1.10 -7.99
C GLY A 77 6.44 1.87 -9.32
N GLN A 78 5.27 2.13 -9.91
CA GLN A 78 5.15 2.94 -11.13
C GLN A 78 5.76 4.33 -10.93
N ALA A 79 5.48 5.01 -9.81
CA ALA A 79 6.05 6.32 -9.53
C ALA A 79 7.58 6.32 -9.50
N TYR A 80 8.20 5.25 -8.98
CA TYR A 80 9.66 5.08 -9.05
C TYR A 80 10.14 4.93 -10.50
N VAL A 81 9.52 4.02 -11.27
CA VAL A 81 9.89 3.77 -12.67
C VAL A 81 9.79 5.04 -13.52
N ASP A 82 8.71 5.81 -13.35
CA ASP A 82 8.48 7.07 -14.08
C ASP A 82 9.51 8.14 -13.68
N SER A 83 9.83 8.26 -12.39
CA SER A 83 10.76 9.29 -11.88
C SER A 83 12.23 9.00 -12.20
N ALA A 84 12.60 7.73 -12.31
CA ALA A 84 14.00 7.33 -12.43
C ALA A 84 14.57 7.46 -13.87
N GLN A 85 13.79 7.98 -14.83
CA GLN A 85 14.13 8.00 -16.27
C GLN A 85 14.66 6.63 -16.77
N PHE A 86 14.17 5.53 -16.18
CA PHE A 86 14.71 4.21 -16.47
C PHE A 86 14.42 3.88 -17.95
N PRO A 87 15.43 3.49 -18.75
CA PRO A 87 15.31 3.42 -20.20
C PRO A 87 14.29 2.35 -20.61
N ARG A 88 13.04 2.76 -20.83
CA ARG A 88 11.89 2.20 -21.59
C ARG A 88 11.63 0.67 -21.62
N MET A 89 12.45 -0.19 -21.02
CA MET A 89 12.43 -1.64 -21.18
C MET A 89 11.62 -2.39 -20.12
N VAL A 90 11.13 -1.73 -19.07
CA VAL A 90 10.37 -2.39 -17.96
C VAL A 90 8.92 -1.89 -17.84
N ARG A 91 8.52 -0.95 -18.70
CA ARG A 91 7.19 -0.31 -18.73
C ARG A 91 5.99 -1.28 -18.89
N PRO A 92 6.04 -2.38 -19.68
CA PRO A 92 4.80 -3.04 -20.11
C PRO A 92 4.07 -3.86 -19.05
N ILE A 93 4.69 -4.29 -17.94
CA ILE A 93 3.98 -5.12 -16.94
C ILE A 93 3.11 -4.27 -16.00
N VAL A 94 3.60 -3.11 -15.58
CA VAL A 94 2.91 -2.30 -14.56
C VAL A 94 1.73 -1.52 -15.18
N GLU A 95 1.89 -1.00 -16.39
CA GLU A 95 0.80 -0.33 -17.13
C GLU A 95 -0.33 -1.30 -17.51
N TYR A 96 0.02 -2.55 -17.85
CA TYR A 96 -0.98 -3.59 -18.17
C TYR A 96 -1.86 -3.97 -16.96
N ILE A 97 -1.30 -4.01 -15.75
CA ILE A 97 -2.06 -4.34 -14.53
C ILE A 97 -2.83 -3.12 -13.99
N ALA A 98 -2.27 -1.91 -14.12
CA ALA A 98 -2.94 -0.67 -13.73
C ALA A 98 -4.19 -0.38 -14.59
N SER A 99 -4.08 -0.53 -15.91
CA SER A 99 -5.19 -0.31 -16.85
C SER A 99 -6.37 -1.27 -16.64
N ARG A 100 -6.11 -2.51 -16.20
CA ARG A 100 -7.18 -3.49 -15.88
C ARG A 100 -7.87 -3.26 -14.54
N THR A 101 -7.37 -2.34 -13.72
CA THR A 101 -7.98 -2.00 -12.42
C THR A 101 -8.93 -0.79 -12.54
N GLU A 102 -8.83 -0.01 -13.61
CA GLU A 102 -9.76 1.10 -13.90
C GLU A 102 -11.11 0.64 -14.51
N GLU A 103 -11.22 -0.60 -15.00
CA GLU A 103 -12.47 -1.13 -15.59
C GLU A 103 -13.52 -1.61 -14.57
N HIS A 104 -13.22 -1.69 -13.27
CA HIS A 104 -14.20 -2.09 -12.23
C HIS A 104 -14.68 -0.90 -11.37
N ALA A 105 -14.77 0.29 -11.97
CA ALA A 105 -15.49 1.43 -11.42
C ALA A 105 -16.52 1.97 -12.44
N SER A 106 -17.40 1.09 -12.93
CA SER A 106 -18.67 1.52 -13.53
C SER A 106 -19.77 0.54 -13.16
N VAL A 107 -20.36 0.76 -11.98
CA VAL A 107 -21.68 0.26 -11.62
C VAL A 107 -22.43 1.38 -10.91
N GLY A 108 -23.45 1.90 -11.59
CA GLY A 108 -24.75 2.21 -10.99
C GLY A 108 -24.92 3.49 -10.17
N GLY A 109 -25.62 4.46 -10.78
CA GLY A 109 -26.33 5.55 -10.10
C GLY A 109 -26.32 6.79 -10.99
N GLY A 110 -27.42 7.33 -11.50
CA GLY A 110 -28.85 7.11 -11.32
C GLY A 110 -29.53 8.35 -11.93
N GLY A 111 -30.67 8.16 -12.60
CA GLY A 111 -31.42 9.23 -13.30
C GLY A 111 -31.68 8.89 -14.75
#